data_AF-A0A7M5V799-F1
#
_entry.id   AF-A0A7M5V799-F1
#
_cell.length_a   1.000
_cell.length_b   1.000
_cell.length_c   1.000
_cell.angle_alpha   90.00
_cell.angle_beta   90.00
_cell.angle_gamma   90.00
#
_symmetry.space_group_name_H-M   'P 1'
#
loop_
_entity.id
_entity.type
_entity.pdbx_description
1 polymer ?
#
loop_
_entity_poly.entity_id
_entity_poly.type
_entity_poly.pdbx_seq_one_letter_code
_entity_poly.pdbx_strand_id
1 'polypeptide(L)'
;MTFDLAATFVFLILLVGSSTSTIEKDSLEGPNAACDCNYHPGGCTISKIAPANYACKCQYKGAWTCNGYVVECREPNDDKCRQPDNSFRSCMQGDGDCQGYKEGNCDCDYHPGGCKISSPPPAYAACRCNYKGAWTCGGHLVRCPVWNNHFCLNPDFSKATCQFGGGDCGGY
;
A
#
# COMPACT_ATOMS: atom_id res chain seq x y z
N MET A 1 -81.09 -4.36 -10.10
CA MET A 1 -80.04 -4.33 -9.07
C MET A 1 -78.71 -4.30 -9.83
N THR A 2 -78.43 -3.19 -10.51
CA THR A 2 -77.66 -1.99 -10.07
C THR A 2 -76.15 -2.20 -10.19
N PHE A 3 -75.56 -1.35 -11.04
CA PHE A 3 -74.14 -1.19 -11.38
C PHE A 3 -73.37 -0.53 -10.21
N ASP A 4 -72.12 -0.92 -9.96
CA ASP A 4 -71.17 -0.24 -9.07
C ASP A 4 -69.91 0.16 -9.88
N LEU A 5 -69.80 1.43 -10.29
CA LEU A 5 -69.03 2.54 -9.67
C LEU A 5 -67.51 2.29 -9.64
N ALA A 6 -66.76 2.71 -10.66
CA ALA A 6 -66.21 4.06 -10.86
C ALA A 6 -64.93 4.34 -10.05
N ALA A 7 -63.87 4.53 -10.83
CA ALA A 7 -62.61 5.17 -10.46
C ALA A 7 -62.81 6.44 -9.62
N THR A 8 -62.16 6.54 -8.45
CA THR A 8 -61.79 7.82 -7.84
C THR A 8 -60.74 7.60 -6.73
N PHE A 9 -59.45 7.61 -7.06
CA PHE A 9 -58.40 7.85 -6.05
C PHE A 9 -57.23 8.56 -6.73
N VAL A 10 -57.46 9.81 -7.09
CA VAL A 10 -56.40 10.78 -7.35
C VAL A 10 -56.41 11.79 -6.20
N PHE A 11 -55.22 12.14 -5.74
CA PHE A 11 -54.88 13.27 -4.86
C PHE A 11 -55.22 13.19 -3.37
N LEU A 12 -54.23 12.77 -2.57
CA LEU A 12 -53.75 13.42 -1.35
C LEU A 12 -52.53 12.58 -0.90
N ILE A 13 -51.30 13.02 -1.13
CA ILE A 13 -50.47 13.70 -0.12
C ILE A 13 -49.40 14.51 -0.87
N LEU A 14 -49.45 15.83 -0.69
CA LEU A 14 -48.40 16.77 -1.02
C LEU A 14 -47.84 17.32 0.31
N LEU A 15 -46.51 17.36 0.40
CA LEU A 15 -45.66 18.19 1.27
C LEU A 15 -45.40 17.74 2.72
N VAL A 16 -44.24 17.12 2.95
CA VAL A 16 -43.18 17.64 3.87
C VAL A 16 -41.86 16.90 3.64
N GLY A 17 -40.77 17.65 3.55
CA GLY A 17 -39.43 17.14 3.89
C GLY A 17 -38.41 17.05 2.75
N SER A 18 -37.82 18.19 2.40
CA SER A 18 -36.58 18.28 1.64
C SER A 18 -35.45 17.50 2.33
N SER A 19 -34.84 16.57 1.61
CA SER A 19 -33.43 16.25 1.76
C SER A 19 -32.89 16.06 0.36
N THR A 20 -32.43 17.16 -0.23
CA THR A 20 -31.51 17.11 -1.36
C THR A 20 -30.24 16.45 -0.84
N SER A 21 -30.19 15.12 -0.89
CA SER A 21 -28.93 14.41 -0.94
C SER A 21 -28.33 14.75 -2.29
N THR A 22 -27.53 15.81 -2.32
CA THR A 22 -26.51 15.97 -3.35
C THR A 22 -25.58 14.76 -3.20
N ILE A 23 -25.93 13.66 -3.87
CA ILE A 23 -24.93 12.68 -4.27
C ILE A 23 -24.06 13.43 -5.26
N GLU A 24 -22.91 13.89 -4.76
CA GLU A 24 -21.82 14.36 -5.58
C GLU A 24 -21.60 13.35 -6.70
N LYS A 25 -21.42 13.89 -7.89
CA LYS A 25 -21.14 13.16 -9.12
C LYS A 25 -19.94 12.22 -8.93
N ASP A 26 -20.23 11.00 -8.54
CA ASP A 26 -19.37 9.87 -8.86
C ASP A 26 -19.44 9.63 -10.38
N SER A 27 -18.26 9.43 -10.97
CA SER A 27 -17.97 9.12 -12.38
C SER A 27 -17.58 10.29 -13.31
N LEU A 28 -16.30 10.70 -13.24
CA LEU A 28 -15.47 10.76 -14.47
C LEU A 28 -13.96 10.63 -14.17
N GLU A 29 -13.57 9.69 -13.32
CA GLU A 29 -12.17 9.28 -13.17
C GLU A 29 -12.21 7.98 -12.33
N GLY A 30 -11.77 6.83 -12.86
CA GLY A 30 -12.02 5.51 -12.26
C GLY A 30 -11.44 5.36 -10.85
N PRO A 31 -11.61 4.21 -10.16
CA PRO A 31 -11.04 3.97 -8.82
C PRO A 31 -9.49 4.14 -8.73
N ASN A 32 -8.80 4.18 -9.88
CA ASN A 32 -7.37 4.49 -10.00
C ASN A 32 -7.07 6.00 -10.11
N ALA A 33 -8.09 6.85 -10.16
CA ALA A 33 -7.89 8.29 -10.23
C ALA A 33 -7.69 8.91 -8.85
N ALA A 34 -8.02 8.18 -7.78
CA ALA A 34 -7.85 8.68 -6.44
C ALA A 34 -6.40 8.49 -5.92
N CYS A 35 -5.57 7.66 -6.55
CA CYS A 35 -4.12 7.64 -6.33
C CYS A 35 -3.37 7.09 -7.56
N ASP A 36 -2.14 7.54 -7.79
CA ASP A 36 -1.35 7.14 -8.96
C ASP A 36 0.15 7.09 -8.62
N CYS A 37 0.94 6.39 -9.44
CA CYS A 37 2.36 6.16 -9.19
C CYS A 37 3.22 6.33 -10.44
N ASN A 38 4.41 6.91 -10.28
CA ASN A 38 5.41 7.04 -11.33
C ASN A 38 6.48 5.96 -11.20
N TYR A 39 6.98 5.50 -12.35
CA TYR A 39 8.14 4.63 -12.39
C TYR A 39 9.44 5.39 -12.11
N HIS A 40 10.31 4.76 -11.33
CA HIS A 40 11.70 5.15 -11.14
C HIS A 40 12.60 3.90 -11.25
N PRO A 41 13.90 4.06 -11.54
CA PRO A 41 14.82 2.93 -11.48
C PRO A 41 14.70 2.20 -10.13
N GLY A 42 14.35 0.92 -10.17
CA GLY A 42 14.13 0.09 -8.98
C GLY A 42 12.67 -0.23 -8.68
N GLY A 43 11.72 0.68 -8.95
CA GLY A 43 10.30 0.45 -8.63
C GLY A 43 9.42 1.67 -8.83
N CYS A 44 8.39 1.83 -8.00
CA CYS A 44 7.44 2.93 -8.13
C CYS A 44 7.53 3.93 -6.97
N THR A 45 7.05 5.15 -7.21
CA THR A 45 6.77 6.16 -6.18
C THR A 45 5.36 6.73 -6.36
N ILE A 46 4.74 7.19 -5.29
CA ILE A 46 3.42 7.83 -5.36
C ILE A 46 3.54 9.19 -6.04
N SER A 47 2.79 9.39 -7.11
CA SER A 47 2.67 10.66 -7.84
C SER A 47 1.37 11.40 -7.50
N LYS A 48 0.28 10.67 -7.23
CA LYS A 48 -1.00 11.21 -6.74
C LYS A 48 -1.38 10.49 -5.45
N ILE A 49 -1.52 11.26 -4.37
CA ILE A 49 -1.75 10.76 -3.01
C ILE A 49 -3.15 10.13 -2.90
N ALA A 50 -3.29 9.06 -2.12
CA ALA A 50 -4.60 8.43 -1.83
C ALA A 50 -5.54 9.35 -1.02
N PRO A 51 -6.85 9.08 -1.00
CA PRO A 51 -7.78 9.75 -0.11
C PRO A 51 -7.50 9.44 1.37
N ALA A 52 -7.95 10.32 2.27
CA ALA A 52 -7.86 10.08 3.70
C ALA A 52 -8.52 8.75 4.10
N ASN A 53 -7.87 8.02 5.03
CA ASN A 53 -8.23 6.68 5.50
C ASN A 53 -8.09 5.55 4.47
N TYR A 54 -7.36 5.82 3.38
CA TYR A 54 -6.95 4.82 2.39
C TYR A 54 -5.46 4.92 2.11
N ALA A 55 -4.90 3.90 1.47
CA ALA A 55 -3.52 3.85 1.07
C ALA A 55 -3.38 3.68 -0.45
N CYS A 56 -2.23 4.09 -0.99
CA CYS A 56 -1.92 3.89 -2.40
C CYS A 56 -1.02 2.67 -2.59
N LYS A 57 -1.54 1.67 -3.29
CA LYS A 57 -0.77 0.52 -3.75
C LYS A 57 -0.16 0.83 -5.11
N CYS A 58 1.12 1.16 -5.13
CA CYS A 58 1.85 1.22 -6.39
C CYS A 58 2.12 -0.19 -6.92
N GLN A 59 1.96 -0.38 -8.22
CA GLN A 59 2.29 -1.66 -8.87
C GLN A 59 3.00 -1.40 -10.20
N TYR A 60 4.20 -1.97 -10.35
CA TYR A 60 4.89 -2.00 -11.63
C TYR A 60 4.10 -2.84 -12.65
N LYS A 61 3.91 -2.28 -13.85
CA LYS A 61 3.14 -2.90 -14.93
C LYS A 61 3.99 -3.41 -16.08
N GLY A 62 5.31 -3.28 -15.99
CA GLY A 62 6.21 -3.52 -17.11
C GLY A 62 6.44 -2.26 -17.95
N ALA A 63 7.35 -2.34 -18.91
CA ALA A 63 7.68 -1.26 -19.83
C ALA A 63 7.95 0.10 -19.15
N TRP A 64 8.62 0.11 -17.98
CA TRP A 64 8.92 1.33 -17.23
C TRP A 64 7.67 2.11 -16.81
N THR A 65 6.56 1.41 -16.55
CA THR A 65 5.30 2.01 -16.10
C THR A 65 4.85 1.48 -14.75
N CYS A 66 4.24 2.36 -13.97
CA CYS A 66 3.60 2.06 -12.70
C CYS A 66 2.17 2.60 -12.73
N ASN A 67 1.27 1.94 -12.01
CA ASN A 67 -0.06 2.46 -11.71
C ASN A 67 -0.28 2.48 -10.20
N GLY A 68 -1.10 3.42 -9.73
CA GLY A 68 -1.65 3.41 -8.37
C GLY A 68 -3.03 2.74 -8.29
N TYR A 69 -3.29 2.14 -7.14
CA TYR A 69 -4.60 1.58 -6.76
C TYR A 69 -4.93 2.03 -5.34
N VAL A 70 -6.12 2.58 -5.14
CA VAL A 70 -6.61 2.85 -3.78
C VAL A 70 -6.98 1.53 -3.11
N VAL A 71 -6.40 1.29 -1.95
CA VAL A 71 -6.65 0.10 -1.13
C VAL A 71 -6.89 0.52 0.32
N GLU A 72 -7.45 -0.38 1.12
CA GLU A 72 -7.51 -0.19 2.57
C GLU A 72 -6.10 -0.05 3.14
N CYS A 73 -5.96 0.82 4.14
CA CYS A 73 -4.71 0.94 4.87
C CYS A 73 -4.38 -0.36 5.58
N ARG A 74 -3.10 -0.69 5.56
CA ARG A 74 -2.58 -1.79 6.37
C ARG A 74 -2.76 -1.58 7.86
N GLU A 75 -2.53 -0.36 8.34
CA GLU A 75 -2.78 0.04 9.73
C GLU A 75 -3.74 1.24 9.72
N PRO A 76 -5.04 1.03 9.98
CA PRO A 76 -6.06 2.08 9.91
C PRO A 76 -5.79 3.27 10.82
N ASN A 77 -5.08 3.07 11.94
CA ASN A 77 -4.82 4.13 12.91
C ASN A 77 -3.52 4.92 12.64
N ASP A 78 -2.73 4.47 11.66
CA ASP A 78 -1.48 5.11 11.29
C ASP A 78 -1.73 6.55 10.80
N ASP A 79 -0.84 7.48 11.14
CA ASP A 79 -0.96 8.86 10.69
C ASP A 79 -0.95 8.96 9.16
N LYS A 80 -0.21 8.08 8.47
CA LYS A 80 -0.19 8.02 7.00
C LYS A 80 -1.40 7.32 6.38
N CYS A 81 -2.22 6.65 7.18
CA CYS A 81 -3.55 6.25 6.74
C CYS A 81 -4.53 7.42 6.84
N ARG A 82 -4.57 8.10 7.98
CA ARG A 82 -5.50 9.22 8.22
C ARG A 82 -5.17 10.45 7.37
N GLN A 83 -3.88 10.70 7.16
CA GLN A 83 -3.33 11.81 6.38
C GLN A 83 -2.22 11.27 5.47
N PRO A 84 -2.60 10.61 4.36
CA PRO A 84 -1.63 10.07 3.42
C PRO A 84 -0.82 11.19 2.78
N ASP A 85 0.39 10.82 2.37
CA ASP A 85 1.28 11.66 1.59
C ASP A 85 1.95 10.81 0.50
N ASN A 86 2.98 11.34 -0.14
CA ASN A 86 3.75 10.61 -1.15
C ASN A 86 5.01 9.95 -0.57
N SER A 87 5.13 9.76 0.74
CA SER A 87 6.31 9.15 1.37
C SER A 87 6.37 7.64 1.18
N PHE A 88 7.56 7.06 1.39
CA PHE A 88 7.75 5.61 1.41
C PHE A 88 6.77 4.90 2.36
N ARG A 89 6.53 5.45 3.56
CA ARG A 89 5.57 4.90 4.54
C ARG A 89 4.14 4.86 3.99
N SER A 90 3.70 5.89 3.28
CA SER A 90 2.37 5.92 2.63
C SER A 90 2.25 4.89 1.51
N CYS A 91 3.33 4.62 0.78
CA CYS A 91 3.37 3.53 -0.20
C CYS A 91 3.32 2.15 0.49
N MET A 92 4.04 1.98 1.60
CA MET A 92 4.06 0.73 2.37
C MET A 92 2.72 0.45 3.07
N GLN A 93 1.93 1.48 3.40
CA GLN A 93 0.55 1.32 3.87
C GLN A 93 -0.34 0.61 2.85
N GLY A 94 -0.06 0.76 1.55
CA GLY A 94 -0.80 0.11 0.47
C GLY A 94 -0.25 -1.26 0.07
N ASP A 95 0.80 -1.76 0.74
CA ASP A 95 1.52 -3.00 0.35
C ASP A 95 1.91 -2.96 -1.16
N GLY A 96 2.42 -1.80 -1.61
CA GLY A 96 2.84 -1.54 -2.99
C GLY A 96 4.31 -1.87 -3.30
N ASP A 97 4.69 -1.68 -4.55
CA ASP A 97 6.08 -1.61 -5.00
C ASP A 97 6.66 -0.22 -4.72
N CYS A 98 7.42 -0.12 -3.64
CA CYS A 98 7.98 1.14 -3.15
C CYS A 98 9.50 1.24 -3.36
N GLN A 99 10.07 0.46 -4.29
CA GLN A 99 11.53 0.45 -4.52
C GLN A 99 12.03 1.65 -5.33
N GLY A 100 11.13 2.51 -5.83
CA GLY A 100 11.49 3.75 -6.51
C GLY A 100 11.91 4.90 -5.57
N TYR A 101 11.70 4.73 -4.26
CA TYR A 101 12.14 5.68 -3.24
C TYR A 101 13.65 5.57 -2.97
N LYS A 102 14.30 6.67 -2.58
CA LYS A 102 15.77 6.68 -2.34
C LYS A 102 16.16 5.73 -1.19
N GLU A 103 15.31 5.68 -0.18
CA GLU A 103 15.38 4.79 0.98
C GLU A 103 14.83 3.38 0.70
N GLY A 104 14.25 3.15 -0.49
CA GLY A 104 13.55 1.93 -0.88
C GLY A 104 14.46 0.76 -1.26
N ASN A 105 15.53 0.52 -0.50
CA ASN A 105 16.43 -0.61 -0.70
C ASN A 105 16.89 -1.25 0.61
N CYS A 106 17.42 -2.47 0.50
CA CYS A 106 18.18 -3.15 1.54
C CYS A 106 19.15 -4.11 0.84
N ASP A 107 20.22 -4.51 1.52
CA ASP A 107 21.21 -5.41 0.94
C ASP A 107 21.84 -6.38 1.95
N CYS A 108 22.40 -7.47 1.42
CA CYS A 108 23.02 -8.52 2.21
C CYS A 108 24.29 -9.05 1.55
N ASP A 109 25.34 -9.21 2.36
CA ASP A 109 26.62 -9.75 1.92
C ASP A 109 26.73 -11.23 2.31
N TYR A 110 27.54 -11.95 1.53
CA TYR A 110 27.86 -13.34 1.84
C TYR A 110 28.89 -13.41 2.98
N HIS A 111 28.63 -14.29 3.92
CA HIS A 111 29.58 -14.73 4.94
C HIS A 111 29.60 -16.26 4.98
N PRO A 112 30.65 -16.89 5.54
CA PRO A 112 30.67 -18.34 5.72
C PRO A 112 29.39 -18.84 6.41
N GLY A 113 28.61 -19.67 5.70
CA GLY A 113 27.36 -20.24 6.20
C GLY A 113 26.07 -19.62 5.64
N GLY A 114 26.10 -18.43 5.04
CA GLY A 114 24.91 -17.82 4.43
C GLY A 114 25.02 -16.30 4.26
N CYS A 115 23.88 -15.61 4.31
CA CYS A 115 23.86 -14.16 4.15
C CYS A 115 23.80 -13.41 5.49
N LYS A 116 24.28 -12.17 5.47
CA LYS A 116 24.19 -11.20 6.57
C LYS A 116 23.75 -9.84 6.02
N ILE A 117 22.87 -9.12 6.71
CA ILE A 117 22.48 -7.77 6.30
C ILE A 117 23.71 -6.86 6.28
N SER A 118 23.95 -6.22 5.14
CA SER A 118 24.98 -5.21 4.92
C SER A 118 24.39 -3.81 4.73
N SER A 119 23.11 -3.73 4.36
CA SER A 119 22.31 -2.50 4.40
C SER A 119 20.90 -2.81 4.93
N PRO A 120 20.50 -2.27 6.10
CA PRO A 120 19.21 -2.57 6.70
C PRO A 120 18.09 -1.97 5.85
N PRO A 121 16.88 -2.57 5.88
CA PRO A 121 15.72 -1.97 5.23
C PRO A 121 15.37 -0.63 5.90
N PRO A 122 14.67 0.29 5.21
CA PRO A 122 14.08 1.46 5.85
C PRO A 122 12.99 1.02 6.84
N ALA A 123 12.62 1.93 7.73
CA ALA A 123 11.44 1.73 8.59
C ALA A 123 10.20 1.41 7.74
N TYR A 124 9.31 0.58 8.31
CA TYR A 124 8.08 0.06 7.70
C TYR A 124 8.29 -0.99 6.59
N ALA A 125 9.52 -1.45 6.38
CA ALA A 125 9.85 -2.57 5.50
C ALA A 125 10.76 -3.59 6.21
N ALA A 126 10.85 -4.79 5.64
CA ALA A 126 11.78 -5.82 6.07
C ALA A 126 12.70 -6.22 4.91
N CYS A 127 13.87 -6.78 5.22
CA CYS A 127 14.83 -7.20 4.21
C CYS A 127 14.90 -8.71 4.12
N ARG A 128 14.62 -9.25 2.93
CA ARG A 128 14.79 -10.67 2.65
C ARG A 128 16.14 -10.90 1.97
N CYS A 129 17.12 -11.34 2.75
CA CYS A 129 18.40 -11.82 2.21
C CYS A 129 18.20 -13.12 1.43
N ASN A 130 18.87 -13.26 0.29
CA ASN A 130 18.88 -14.49 -0.48
C ASN A 130 20.29 -14.79 -1.00
N TYR A 131 20.77 -16.01 -0.80
CA TYR A 131 21.98 -16.49 -1.44
C TYR A 131 21.75 -16.62 -2.94
N LYS A 132 22.64 -16.02 -3.74
CA LYS A 132 22.55 -15.97 -5.20
C LYS A 132 23.47 -16.97 -5.91
N GLY A 133 24.25 -17.75 -5.14
CA GLY A 133 25.29 -18.63 -5.67
C GLY A 133 26.66 -17.96 -5.70
N ALA A 134 27.71 -18.73 -6.01
CA ALA A 134 29.09 -18.23 -6.14
C ALA A 134 29.56 -17.31 -5.00
N TRP A 135 29.21 -17.63 -3.74
CA TRP A 135 29.57 -16.83 -2.56
C TRP A 135 29.03 -15.39 -2.63
N THR A 136 27.86 -15.21 -3.23
CA THR A 136 27.18 -13.91 -3.31
C THR A 136 25.80 -13.96 -2.66
N CYS A 137 25.43 -12.86 -2.02
CA CYS A 137 24.12 -12.63 -1.45
C CYS A 137 23.55 -11.33 -2.04
N GLY A 138 22.24 -11.14 -1.87
CA GLY A 138 21.61 -9.85 -2.13
C GLY A 138 20.34 -9.69 -1.30
N GLY A 139 19.97 -8.44 -1.05
CA GLY A 139 18.73 -8.08 -0.37
C GLY A 139 17.56 -7.82 -1.34
N HIS A 140 16.35 -7.97 -0.82
CA HIS A 140 15.13 -7.48 -1.47
C HIS A 140 14.18 -6.97 -0.40
N LEU A 141 13.62 -5.78 -0.61
CA LEU A 141 12.61 -5.25 0.29
C LEU A 141 11.35 -6.10 0.22
N VAL A 142 10.88 -6.52 1.39
CA VAL A 142 9.60 -7.19 1.55
C VAL A 142 8.79 -6.44 2.59
N ARG A 143 7.49 -6.68 2.56
CA ARG A 143 6.59 -6.20 3.60
C ARG A 143 6.98 -6.77 4.96
N CYS A 144 6.84 -5.97 6.02
CA CYS A 144 6.97 -6.48 7.38
C CYS A 144 5.91 -7.56 7.64
N PRO A 145 6.21 -8.68 8.29
CA PRO A 145 5.16 -9.61 8.72
C PRO A 145 4.18 -8.99 9.72
N VAL A 146 4.69 -8.15 10.63
CA VAL A 146 3.93 -7.45 11.67
C VAL A 146 4.32 -5.97 11.65
N TRP A 147 3.36 -5.08 11.36
CA TRP A 147 3.61 -3.64 11.14
C TRP A 147 4.24 -2.94 12.35
N ASN A 148 3.71 -3.18 13.54
CA ASN A 148 4.14 -2.51 14.78
C ASN A 148 5.31 -3.24 15.49
N ASN A 149 5.99 -4.17 14.80
CA ASN A 149 7.13 -4.87 15.39
C ASN A 149 8.37 -3.96 15.44
N HIS A 150 9.20 -4.12 16.47
CA HIS A 150 10.45 -3.36 16.59
C HIS A 150 11.34 -3.46 15.36
N PHE A 151 11.48 -4.64 14.74
CA PHE A 151 12.28 -4.83 13.52
C PHE A 151 11.65 -4.23 12.26
N CYS A 152 10.37 -3.85 12.31
CA CYS A 152 9.72 -3.08 11.25
C CYS A 152 9.91 -1.57 11.46
N LEU A 153 9.78 -1.11 12.71
CA LEU A 153 9.86 0.32 13.04
C LEU A 153 11.29 0.84 13.09
N ASN A 154 12.22 0.02 13.60
CA ASN A 154 13.64 0.33 13.78
C ASN A 154 14.49 -0.89 13.39
N PRO A 155 14.49 -1.26 12.09
CA PRO A 155 15.35 -2.34 11.61
C PRO A 155 16.82 -2.04 11.87
N ASP A 156 17.57 -3.08 12.18
CA ASP A 156 19.01 -3.01 12.44
C ASP A 156 19.76 -4.08 11.62
N PHE A 157 21.06 -4.23 11.88
CA PHE A 157 21.89 -5.22 11.20
C PHE A 157 21.77 -6.62 11.79
N SER A 158 20.91 -6.88 12.78
CA SER A 158 20.91 -8.12 13.56
C SER A 158 20.38 -9.34 12.80
N LYS A 159 20.72 -10.54 13.30
CA LYS A 159 20.17 -11.81 12.80
C LYS A 159 18.64 -11.84 12.90
N ALA A 160 18.09 -11.22 13.95
CA ALA A 160 16.66 -11.16 14.18
C ALA A 160 15.96 -10.29 13.11
N THR A 161 16.54 -9.16 12.70
CA THR A 161 16.01 -8.34 11.58
C THR A 161 16.02 -9.13 10.26
N CYS A 162 17.09 -9.88 9.99
CA CYS A 162 17.15 -10.77 8.81
C CYS A 162 16.06 -11.85 8.83
N GLN A 163 15.89 -12.51 9.98
CA GLN A 163 14.89 -13.56 10.17
C GLN A 163 13.46 -12.99 10.08
N PHE A 164 13.25 -11.76 10.56
CA PHE A 164 11.98 -11.06 10.45
C PHE A 164 11.59 -10.81 8.98
N GLY A 165 12.55 -10.57 8.09
CA GLY A 165 12.33 -10.51 6.64
C GLY A 165 12.20 -11.87 5.94
N GLY A 166 12.39 -12.99 6.64
CA GLY A 166 12.25 -14.34 6.10
C GLY A 166 13.36 -14.72 5.09
N GLY A 167 14.57 -14.20 5.27
CA GLY A 167 15.72 -14.46 4.39
C GLY A 167 16.62 -15.61 4.84
N ASP A 168 17.68 -15.85 4.06
CA ASP A 168 18.86 -16.61 4.50
C ASP A 168 19.68 -15.77 5.48
N CYS A 169 19.85 -16.27 6.70
CA CYS A 169 20.57 -15.58 7.78
C CYS A 169 21.71 -16.45 8.35
N GLY A 170 22.27 -17.36 7.53
CA GLY A 170 23.34 -18.27 7.95
C GLY A 170 24.69 -17.59 8.18
N GLY A 171 24.87 -16.37 7.67
CA GLY A 171 26.12 -15.59 7.79
C GLY A 171 26.30 -14.82 9.10
N TYR A 172 25.41 -15.03 10.08
CA TYR A 172 25.37 -14.37 11.39
C TYR A 172 25.93 -15.21 12.53
#